data_AF-A0A196P167-F1
#
_entry.id   AF-A0A196P167-F1
#
_cell.length_a   1.000
_cell.length_b   1.000
_cell.length_c   1.000
_cell.angle_alpha   90.00
_cell.angle_beta   90.00
_cell.angle_gamma   90.00
#
_symmetry.space_group_name_H-M   'P 1'
#
loop_
_entity.id
_entity.type
_entity.pdbx_description
1 polymer ?
#
loop_
_entity_poly.entity_id
_entity_poly.type
_entity_poly.pdbx_seq_one_letter_code
_entity_poly.pdbx_strand_id
1 'polypeptide(L)'
;MTNSAGRDIPVRWIGEQHIREDCQGRIPSMADWLRRIQPEPWMANGHIDRHSGDEPCGDPRVAWASEVAAGRTVLGLKDWMAARATQATQSA
;
A
#
# COMPACT_ATOMS: atom_id res chain seq x y z
N MET A 1 -1.60 -3.07 -18.98
CA MET A 1 -3.07 -3.27 -19.07
C MET A 1 -3.45 -2.95 -20.50
N THR A 2 -4.06 -3.89 -21.24
CA THR A 2 -4.33 -3.66 -22.66
C THR A 2 -5.70 -3.04 -22.87
N ASN A 3 -5.77 -1.95 -23.65
CA ASN A 3 -7.05 -1.32 -23.97
C ASN A 3 -7.76 -2.01 -25.15
N SER A 4 -8.98 -1.57 -25.49
CA SER A 4 -9.78 -2.12 -26.61
C SER A 4 -9.13 -1.96 -27.98
N ALA A 5 -8.14 -1.06 -28.12
CA ALA A 5 -7.35 -0.89 -29.34
C ALA A 5 -6.08 -1.77 -29.36
N GLY A 6 -5.94 -2.72 -28.42
CA GLY A 6 -4.80 -3.62 -28.34
C GLY A 6 -3.51 -2.97 -27.85
N ARG A 7 -3.56 -1.74 -27.33
CA ARG A 7 -2.37 -1.03 -26.83
C ARG A 7 -2.13 -1.36 -25.37
N ASP A 8 -0.89 -1.68 -25.01
CA ASP A 8 -0.51 -1.80 -23.61
C ASP A 8 -0.38 -0.41 -22.96
N ILE A 9 -1.19 -0.19 -21.94
CA ILE A 9 -1.28 1.06 -21.19
C ILE A 9 -0.70 0.82 -19.78
N PRO A 10 0.33 1.58 -19.37
CA PRO A 10 0.84 1.53 -18.01
C PRO A 10 -0.22 2.01 -17.01
N VAL A 11 -0.42 1.26 -15.92
CA VAL A 11 -1.35 1.65 -14.84
C VAL A 11 -0.99 3.02 -14.26
N ARG A 12 0.31 3.32 -14.13
CA ARG A 12 0.80 4.63 -13.70
C ARG A 12 0.28 5.76 -14.59
N TRP A 13 0.28 5.57 -15.90
CA TRP A 13 -0.18 6.59 -16.84
C TRP A 13 -1.66 6.93 -16.59
N ILE A 14 -2.49 5.91 -16.37
CA ILE A 14 -3.92 6.08 -16.07
C ILE A 14 -4.12 6.87 -14.77
N GLY A 15 -3.38 6.49 -13.72
CA GLY A 15 -3.44 7.19 -12.43
C GLY A 15 -3.05 8.67 -12.55
N GLU A 16 -1.99 8.98 -13.30
CA GLU A 16 -1.57 10.36 -13.49
C GLU A 16 -2.55 11.18 -14.35
N GLN A 17 -3.17 10.58 -15.37
CA GLN A 17 -4.21 11.26 -16.16
C GLN A 17 -5.41 11.61 -15.27
N HIS A 18 -5.94 10.64 -14.53
CA HIS A 18 -7.09 10.83 -13.64
C HIS A 18 -6.84 11.96 -12.63
N ILE A 19 -5.69 11.96 -11.96
CA ILE A 19 -5.34 13.02 -11.01
C ILE A 19 -5.28 14.38 -11.72
N ARG A 20 -4.67 14.45 -12.90
CA ARG A 20 -4.54 15.72 -13.64
C ARG A 20 -5.91 16.24 -14.13
N GLU A 21 -6.79 15.37 -14.60
CA GLU A 21 -8.14 15.76 -15.02
C GLU A 21 -8.95 16.34 -13.85
N ASP A 22 -8.89 15.71 -12.68
CA ASP A 22 -9.62 16.15 -11.48
C ASP A 22 -8.99 17.38 -10.81
N CYS A 23 -7.66 17.53 -10.90
CA CYS A 23 -6.89 18.57 -10.21
C CYS A 23 -6.45 19.71 -11.13
N GLN A 24 -7.22 20.03 -12.17
CA GLN A 24 -6.97 21.18 -13.07
C GLN A 24 -5.55 21.15 -13.66
N GLY A 25 -5.12 19.97 -14.11
CA GLY A 25 -3.83 19.73 -14.75
C GLY A 25 -2.65 19.53 -13.79
N ARG A 26 -2.86 19.52 -12.47
CA ARG A 26 -1.80 19.38 -11.46
C ARG A 26 -1.77 17.96 -10.88
N ILE A 27 -0.61 17.54 -10.38
CA ILE A 27 -0.48 16.39 -9.49
C ILE A 27 -0.10 16.94 -8.11
N PRO A 28 -1.08 17.23 -7.22
CA PRO A 28 -0.81 17.75 -5.90
C PRO A 28 -0.05 16.74 -5.03
N SER A 29 0.88 17.23 -4.22
CA SER A 29 1.50 16.45 -3.15
C SER A 29 0.52 16.23 -1.99
N MET A 30 0.87 15.32 -1.08
CA MET A 30 0.14 15.16 0.18
C MET A 30 0.08 16.49 0.97
N ALA A 31 1.17 17.25 0.98
CA ALA A 31 1.23 18.54 1.67
C ALA A 31 0.29 19.59 1.05
N ASP A 32 0.14 19.60 -0.28
CA ASP A 32 -0.77 20.53 -0.98
C ASP A 32 -2.23 20.34 -0.56
N TRP A 33 -2.63 19.09 -0.32
CA TRP A 33 -3.95 18.73 0.20
C TRP A 33 -4.08 19.05 1.69
N LEU A 34 -3.16 18.53 2.51
CA LEU A 34 -3.26 18.61 3.97
C LEU A 34 -3.21 20.05 4.49
N ARG A 35 -2.55 20.98 3.79
CA ARG A 35 -2.46 22.38 4.24
C ARG A 35 -3.82 23.08 4.41
N ARG A 36 -4.90 22.56 3.81
CA ARG A 36 -6.24 23.16 3.84
C ARG A 36 -7.35 22.24 4.34
N ILE A 37 -7.09 20.94 4.49
CA ILE A 37 -8.06 20.01 5.06
C ILE A 37 -8.11 20.24 6.58
N GLN A 38 -9.32 20.42 7.11
CA GLN A 38 -9.54 20.37 8.55
C GLN A 38 -9.70 18.91 8.98
N PRO A 39 -8.81 18.37 9.82
CA PRO A 39 -8.88 16.97 10.19
C PRO A 39 -10.08 16.73 11.11
N GLU A 40 -10.94 15.81 10.72
CA GLU A 40 -11.99 15.29 11.59
C GLU A 40 -11.42 14.23 12.55
N PRO A 41 -12.05 13.98 13.72
CA PRO A 41 -11.57 12.99 14.68
C PRO A 41 -11.30 11.61 14.08
N TRP A 42 -12.10 11.18 13.10
CA TRP A 42 -11.94 9.88 12.43
C TRP A 42 -10.73 9.80 11.48
N MET A 43 -10.19 10.94 11.02
CA MET A 43 -9.02 11.00 10.15
C MET A 43 -7.72 10.74 10.91
N ALA A 44 -7.74 10.92 12.23
CA ALA A 44 -6.61 10.71 13.13
C ALA A 44 -6.74 9.40 13.94
N ASN A 45 -7.47 8.41 13.42
CA ASN A 45 -7.65 7.10 14.05
C ASN A 45 -6.43 6.17 13.95
N GLY A 46 -5.26 6.70 13.57
CA GLY A 46 -3.99 6.02 13.74
C GLY A 46 -3.60 5.95 15.21
N HIS A 47 -4.42 5.31 16.05
CA HIS A 47 -3.95 4.75 17.31
C HIS A 47 -2.94 3.68 16.89
N ILE A 48 -1.66 4.07 16.75
CA ILE A 48 -0.60 3.10 16.97
C ILE A 48 -0.90 2.66 18.39
N ASP A 49 -1.46 1.46 18.55
CA ASP A 49 -1.57 0.84 19.86
C ASP A 49 -0.14 0.80 20.39
N ARG A 50 0.23 1.84 21.15
CA ARG A 50 1.34 1.77 22.06
C ARG A 50 0.81 0.80 23.10
N HIS A 51 0.95 -0.49 22.81
CA HIS A 51 0.99 -1.54 23.81
C HIS A 51 2.02 -1.06 24.84
N SER A 52 1.52 -0.30 25.81
CA SER A 52 2.25 0.16 26.96
C SER A 52 2.09 -1.02 27.90
N GLY A 53 2.88 -2.08 27.69
CA GLY A 53 2.63 -3.32 28.43
C GLY A 53 3.63 -4.44 28.28
N ASP A 54 4.25 -4.67 27.12
CA ASP A 54 5.17 -5.80 26.98
C ASP A 54 6.60 -5.30 26.74
N GLU A 55 7.51 -5.64 27.66
CA GLU A 55 8.94 -5.59 27.41
C GLU A 55 9.25 -6.20 26.03
N PRO A 56 10.17 -5.64 25.23
CA PRO A 56 10.58 -6.29 23.99
C PRO A 56 11.22 -7.63 24.36
N CYS A 57 10.46 -8.71 24.17
CA CYS A 57 11.00 -10.05 24.06
C CYS A 57 11.88 -10.09 22.81
N GLY A 58 13.14 -9.66 22.95
CA GLY A 58 14.17 -9.74 21.91
C GLY A 58 14.07 -8.70 20.78
N ASP A 59 14.80 -8.96 19.70
CA ASP A 59 14.90 -8.09 18.53
C ASP A 59 13.53 -7.97 17.82
N PRO A 60 12.97 -6.75 17.70
CA PRO A 60 11.70 -6.51 17.01
C PRO A 60 11.65 -7.07 15.58
N ARG A 61 12.79 -7.16 14.89
CA ARG A 61 12.86 -7.74 13.53
C ARG A 61 12.64 -9.24 13.53
N VAL A 62 13.15 -9.95 14.54
CA VAL A 62 12.99 -11.40 14.67
C VAL A 62 11.53 -11.74 15.02
N ALA A 63 10.94 -10.97 15.95
CA ALA A 63 9.52 -11.10 16.29
C ALA A 63 8.64 -10.86 15.05
N TRP A 64 8.89 -9.79 14.30
CA TRP A 64 8.16 -9.50 13.07
C TRP A 64 8.32 -10.59 12.00
N ALA A 65 9.55 -11.08 11.75
CA ALA A 65 9.80 -12.14 10.79
C ALA A 65 9.09 -13.46 11.15
N SER A 66 9.02 -13.78 12.44
CA SER A 66 8.27 -14.94 12.95
C SER A 66 6.76 -14.81 12.70
N GLU A 67 6.17 -13.64 12.98
CA GLU A 67 4.74 -13.39 12.71
C GLU A 67 4.41 -13.46 11.21
N VAL A 68 5.32 -12.98 10.35
CA VAL A 68 5.21 -13.08 8.89
C VAL A 68 5.26 -14.55 8.45
N ALA A 69 6.23 -15.32 8.93
CA ALA A 69 6.33 -16.75 8.64
C ALA A 69 5.08 -17.51 9.10
N ALA A 70 4.56 -17.16 10.28
CA ALA A 70 3.33 -17.71 10.83
C ALA A 70 2.05 -17.25 10.11
N GLY A 71 2.11 -16.19 9.29
CA GLY A 71 0.96 -15.66 8.55
C GLY A 71 -0.04 -14.89 9.42
N ARG A 72 0.40 -14.35 10.55
CA ARG A 72 -0.44 -13.57 11.48
C ARG A 72 -0.38 -12.06 11.22
N THR A 73 0.40 -11.62 10.24
CA THR A 73 0.49 -10.21 9.86
C THR A 73 -0.65 -9.77 8.94
N VAL A 74 -1.17 -8.56 9.16
CA VAL A 74 -2.37 -7.99 8.50
C VAL A 74 -2.22 -7.70 7.00
N LEU A 75 -1.06 -7.97 6.38
CA LEU A 75 -0.94 -7.92 4.92
C LEU A 75 -0.41 -9.24 4.38
N GLY A 76 -1.26 -9.95 3.64
CA GLY A 76 -1.13 -10.42 2.26
C GLY A 76 0.23 -10.73 1.63
N LEU A 77 1.34 -10.83 2.37
CA LEU A 77 2.65 -11.17 1.82
C LEU A 77 2.66 -12.61 1.31
N LYS A 78 1.97 -13.53 2.01
CA LYS A 78 1.77 -14.91 1.54
C LYS A 78 0.96 -14.93 0.24
N ASP A 79 -0.13 -14.18 0.17
CA ASP A 79 -0.96 -14.07 -1.04
C ASP A 79 -0.19 -13.43 -2.20
N TRP A 80 0.62 -12.40 -1.91
CA TRP A 80 1.48 -11.73 -2.87
C TRP A 80 2.60 -12.65 -3.39
N MET A 81 3.29 -13.39 -2.52
CA MET A 81 4.31 -14.35 -2.94
C MET A 81 3.71 -15.50 -3.74
N ALA A 82 2.54 -16.02 -3.35
CA ALA A 82 1.82 -17.05 -4.07
C ALA A 82 1.44 -16.60 -5.49
N ALA A 83 0.94 -15.36 -5.62
CA ALA A 83 0.63 -14.75 -6.92
C ALA A 83 1.88 -14.58 -7.81
N ARG A 84 3.05 -14.27 -7.23
CA ARG A 84 4.30 -14.14 -7.99
C ARG A 84 4.88 -15.48 -8.42
N ALA A 85 4.77 -16.51 -7.58
CA ALA A 85 5.25 -17.86 -7.93
C ALA A 85 4.44 -18.45 -9.09
N THR A 86 3.13 -18.24 -9.12
CA THR A 86 2.27 -18.68 -10.24
C THR A 86 2.59 -17.95 -11.55
N GLN A 87 2.92 -16.65 -11.52
CA GLN A 87 3.37 -15.90 -12.71
C GLN A 87 4.68 -16.41 -13.32
N ALA A 88 5.63 -16.85 -12.48
CA ALA A 88 6.92 -17.37 -12.95
C ALA A 88 6.76 -18.72 -13.67
N THR A 89 5.87 -19.60 -13.19
CA THR A 89 5.60 -20.91 -13.80
C THR A 89 4.80 -20.83 -15.10
N GLN A 90 3.98 -19.79 -15.29
CA GLN A 90 3.18 -19.59 -16.51
C GLN A 90 3.97 -18.94 -17.67
N SER A 91 5.18 -18.45 -17.40
CA SER A 91 6.04 -17.77 -18.39
C SER A 91 7.22 -18.63 -18.86
N ALA A 92 7.22 -19.93 -18.54
CA ALA A 92 8.19 -20.94 -18.96
C ALA A 92 7.51 -21.97 -19.86
#